data_AF-A0A914HKU3-F1
#
_entry.id   AF-A0A914HKU3-F1
#
_cell.length_a   1.000
_cell.length_b   1.000
_cell.length_c   1.000
_cell.angle_alpha   90.00
_cell.angle_beta   90.00
_cell.angle_gamma   90.00
#
_symmetry.space_group_name_H-M   'P 1'
#
loop_
_entity.id
_entity.type
_entity.pdbx_description
1 polymer ?
#
loop_
_entity_poly.entity_id
_entity_poly.type
_entity_poly.pdbx_seq_one_letter_code
_entity_poly.pdbx_strand_id
1 'polypeptide(L)'
;MCPNESEMNIAASCTAPSSTVEINGHAFAPPGKVETTSLKAHEKQQQQRKLYKADENPPLLLTFLFGFQQVMVSVSVLVSIPFLISDEVCPGRDRDQLRVRLIAATFVTCGIGTILQTAFGMRLALLQGVAFAYIPSIKAFMSMEEFRCHATVDDFVPPALYENKMAIIQGTLMASSGITFLIGATGMVGKMTKFISPLTVSSLLMLLMLSSVKITVERMEKHWISLVMAAALFATVLYLARVRVPFPGFSKGRFRWIRFNLFGQFPYLTAILFSWSLCWLMTVLELIPKDSVARTDKNATELAIQNAPWARFPFPGQFGPPKFNIGLFVGFLVSAQTTLFEAVGNYHAVASISEERPPPSHAINRGIMAEGLGCFISGLIGSGVGITTHAENVGVVGITRVASRVTMLFGGLTMIAFGVITKLGAVLSAIPDPLVGVILATSMAMVGGVAIANVQSVDLHNTRNVAILGFSIMMGMVVPEFYSRNSDVVRTGYATLDQVLKVLLNLPMFVGAFAACVMDNSVGGATRAQRGLRERGAVWERAADGRDVYAFPGPIQRIFSAIPIVRSLPFIPRQKAKKTKAPIIGEQLENSV
;
A
#
# COMPACT_ATOMS: atom_id res chain seq x y z
N MET A 1 5.79 29.47 42.88
CA MET A 1 5.77 30.68 43.73
C MET A 1 5.78 31.88 42.80
N CYS A 2 4.91 32.86 43.04
CA CYS A 2 4.99 34.22 42.48
C CYS A 2 5.34 35.16 43.66
N PRO A 3 5.79 36.42 43.45
CA PRO A 3 5.06 37.51 42.77
C PRO A 3 5.85 38.05 41.52
N ASN A 4 5.38 38.97 40.65
CA ASN A 4 4.59 40.22 40.78
C ASN A 4 5.32 41.37 41.52
N GLU A 5 5.12 42.67 41.24
CA GLU A 5 4.36 43.39 40.18
C GLU A 5 5.32 43.78 38.99
N SER A 6 5.25 44.84 38.14
CA SER A 6 4.43 46.08 38.05
C SER A 6 4.21 46.63 36.61
N GLU A 7 3.12 47.37 36.49
CA GLU A 7 2.64 48.42 35.56
C GLU A 7 3.57 49.13 34.54
N MET A 8 3.04 49.40 33.32
CA MET A 8 2.36 50.68 33.00
C MET A 8 1.40 50.55 31.79
N ASN A 9 0.27 51.28 31.82
CA ASN A 9 -0.75 51.38 30.76
C ASN A 9 -0.31 52.44 29.68
N ILE A 10 -0.99 52.76 28.57
CA ILE A 10 -2.42 52.98 28.24
C ILE A 10 -2.66 52.75 26.73
N ALA A 11 -3.90 52.41 26.33
CA ALA A 11 -4.34 52.37 24.92
C ALA A 11 -5.28 53.54 24.56
N ALA A 12 -5.20 54.04 23.32
CA ALA A 12 -6.17 54.96 22.73
C ALA A 12 -6.21 54.82 21.18
N SER A 13 -7.32 55.22 20.57
CA SER A 13 -7.59 55.15 19.13
C SER A 13 -7.70 56.56 18.53
N CYS A 14 -7.31 56.77 17.26
CA CYS A 14 -8.21 57.30 16.21
C CYS A 14 -7.56 57.50 14.82
N THR A 15 -8.46 57.50 13.84
CA THR A 15 -8.41 57.82 12.40
C THR A 15 -7.38 58.83 11.84
N ALA A 16 -7.06 58.65 10.55
CA ALA A 16 -6.19 59.50 9.74
C ALA A 16 -6.82 60.84 9.28
N PRO A 17 -6.00 61.77 8.75
CA PRO A 17 -6.38 62.66 7.66
C PRO A 17 -5.49 62.48 6.41
N SER A 18 -5.85 63.17 5.33
CA SER A 18 -5.17 63.10 4.01
C SER A 18 -4.73 64.50 3.52
N SER A 19 -3.65 64.58 2.73
CA SER A 19 -3.55 65.48 1.55
C SER A 19 -2.21 65.40 0.81
N THR A 20 -2.34 65.63 -0.50
CA THR A 20 -1.43 65.69 -1.65
C THR A 20 -0.18 66.60 -1.58
N VAL A 21 0.89 66.20 -2.27
CA VAL A 21 1.82 67.08 -3.03
C VAL A 21 2.15 66.40 -4.37
N GLU A 22 2.41 67.16 -5.43
CA GLU A 22 2.38 66.70 -6.84
C GLU A 22 3.74 66.51 -7.56
N ILE A 23 3.76 65.47 -8.40
CA ILE A 23 4.26 65.39 -9.81
C ILE A 23 5.70 65.81 -10.16
N ASN A 24 6.47 64.82 -10.64
CA ASN A 24 7.19 64.83 -11.93
C ASN A 24 7.71 63.40 -12.24
N GLY A 25 7.61 62.82 -13.45
CA GLY A 25 6.89 63.26 -14.65
C GLY A 25 7.36 62.51 -15.92
N HIS A 26 6.67 61.43 -16.33
CA HIS A 26 6.79 60.82 -17.67
C HIS A 26 5.49 60.08 -18.05
N ALA A 27 5.11 60.12 -19.33
CA ALA A 27 3.79 59.69 -19.81
C ALA A 27 3.70 58.20 -20.18
N PHE A 28 2.54 57.59 -19.92
CA PHE A 28 2.21 56.22 -20.34
C PHE A 28 1.81 56.15 -21.81
N ALA A 29 2.31 55.12 -22.52
CA ALA A 29 1.75 54.66 -23.78
C ALA A 29 0.60 53.64 -23.53
N PRO A 30 -0.40 53.53 -24.42
CA PRO A 30 -1.56 52.65 -24.21
C PRO A 30 -1.20 51.15 -24.32
N PRO A 31 -1.93 50.25 -23.62
CA PRO A 31 -1.57 48.83 -23.51
C PRO A 31 -1.84 48.03 -24.81
N GLY A 32 -0.82 47.91 -25.65
CA GLY A 32 -0.87 47.15 -26.90
C GLY A 32 -0.54 45.65 -26.76
N LYS A 33 -1.57 44.81 -26.64
CA LYS A 33 -1.59 43.36 -27.01
C LYS A 33 -0.38 42.49 -26.54
N VAL A 34 -0.20 42.27 -25.24
CA VAL A 34 0.81 41.31 -24.70
C VAL A 34 0.21 40.24 -23.76
N GLU A 35 -0.96 39.68 -24.07
CA GLU A 35 -1.59 38.71 -23.14
C GLU A 35 -2.40 37.56 -23.77
N THR A 36 -2.13 37.18 -25.03
CA THR A 36 -2.79 36.00 -25.66
C THR A 36 -1.85 34.88 -26.10
N THR A 37 -0.53 35.07 -26.00
CA THR A 37 0.47 34.06 -26.43
C THR A 37 0.98 33.21 -25.26
N SER A 38 1.10 33.79 -24.06
CA SER A 38 1.55 33.11 -22.84
C SER A 38 0.54 32.07 -22.35
N LEU A 39 -0.73 32.48 -22.18
CA LEU A 39 -1.84 31.58 -21.82
C LEU A 39 -1.93 30.38 -22.78
N LYS A 40 -1.94 30.65 -24.09
CA LYS A 40 -1.98 29.60 -25.13
C LYS A 40 -0.71 28.74 -25.21
N ALA A 41 0.41 29.16 -24.63
CA ALA A 41 1.61 28.35 -24.48
C ALA A 41 1.51 27.39 -23.27
N HIS A 42 0.97 27.83 -22.14
CA HIS A 42 0.68 26.96 -21.00
C HIS A 42 -0.45 25.96 -21.30
N GLU A 43 -1.53 26.38 -21.95
CA GLU A 43 -2.59 25.47 -22.44
C GLU A 43 -2.01 24.37 -23.36
N LYS A 44 -1.09 24.73 -24.27
CA LYS A 44 -0.41 23.75 -25.14
C LYS A 44 0.56 22.83 -24.41
N GLN A 45 1.13 23.23 -23.27
CA GLN A 45 1.95 22.35 -22.45
C GLN A 45 1.12 21.34 -21.64
N GLN A 46 -0.14 21.67 -21.33
CA GLN A 46 -1.12 20.73 -20.76
C GLN A 46 -2.07 20.13 -21.80
N GLN A 47 -1.52 19.55 -22.89
CA GLN A 47 -2.27 18.56 -23.65
C GLN A 47 -2.37 17.26 -22.82
N GLN A 48 -3.23 17.29 -21.80
CA GLN A 48 -3.36 16.22 -20.80
C GLN A 48 -3.65 14.88 -21.47
N ARG A 49 -2.89 13.86 -21.09
CA ARG A 49 -3.06 12.48 -21.56
C ARG A 49 -4.48 12.05 -21.20
N LYS A 50 -5.32 11.69 -22.19
CA LYS A 50 -6.74 11.35 -21.96
C LYS A 50 -6.85 10.36 -20.80
N LEU A 51 -7.50 10.79 -19.72
CA LEU A 51 -7.85 9.91 -18.61
C LEU A 51 -8.87 8.86 -19.09
N TYR A 52 -8.53 7.59 -18.92
CA TYR A 52 -9.50 6.50 -18.99
C TYR A 52 -10.13 6.34 -17.59
N LYS A 53 -11.41 6.69 -17.44
CA LYS A 53 -12.13 6.60 -16.15
C LYS A 53 -12.49 5.17 -15.76
N ALA A 54 -13.00 4.96 -14.54
CA ALA A 54 -13.18 3.62 -13.95
C ALA A 54 -14.10 2.68 -14.76
N ASP A 55 -15.14 3.22 -15.37
CA ASP A 55 -16.07 2.51 -16.28
C ASP A 55 -15.66 2.54 -17.77
N GLU A 56 -14.58 3.24 -18.14
CA GLU A 56 -14.11 3.28 -19.53
C GLU A 56 -13.16 2.12 -19.84
N ASN A 57 -13.26 1.58 -21.04
CA ASN A 57 -12.42 0.48 -21.52
C ASN A 57 -11.48 0.98 -22.64
N PRO A 58 -10.14 0.95 -22.44
CA PRO A 58 -9.20 1.11 -23.54
C PRO A 58 -9.34 -0.03 -24.58
N PRO A 59 -8.81 0.14 -25.81
CA PRO A 59 -8.74 -0.93 -26.79
C PRO A 59 -8.06 -2.19 -26.21
N LEU A 60 -8.54 -3.39 -26.54
CA LEU A 60 -8.17 -4.65 -25.86
C LEU A 60 -6.66 -4.84 -25.65
N LEU A 61 -5.85 -4.65 -26.69
CA LEU A 61 -4.39 -4.74 -26.61
C LEU A 61 -3.78 -3.74 -25.62
N LEU A 62 -4.30 -2.50 -25.58
CA LEU A 62 -3.83 -1.45 -24.69
C LEU A 62 -4.24 -1.72 -23.24
N THR A 63 -5.45 -2.27 -23.02
CA THR A 63 -5.94 -2.73 -21.72
C THR A 63 -5.09 -3.88 -21.17
N PHE A 64 -4.70 -4.85 -22.01
CA PHE A 64 -3.75 -5.90 -21.64
C PHE A 64 -2.37 -5.31 -21.28
N LEU A 65 -1.82 -4.43 -22.11
CA LEU A 65 -0.50 -3.81 -21.87
C LEU A 65 -0.46 -2.97 -20.59
N PHE A 66 -1.52 -2.20 -20.28
CA PHE A 66 -1.60 -1.47 -19.01
C PHE A 66 -1.83 -2.41 -17.81
N GLY A 67 -2.56 -3.52 -17.98
CA GLY A 67 -2.73 -4.52 -16.93
C GLY A 67 -1.40 -5.19 -16.57
N PHE A 68 -0.66 -5.62 -17.59
CA PHE A 68 0.72 -6.12 -17.48
C PHE A 68 1.65 -5.07 -16.85
N GLN A 69 1.54 -3.79 -17.22
CA GLN A 69 2.32 -2.71 -16.60
C GLN A 69 2.06 -2.60 -15.09
N GLN A 70 0.80 -2.64 -14.66
CA GLN A 70 0.45 -2.60 -13.24
C GLN A 70 1.02 -3.79 -12.46
N VAL A 71 1.01 -5.00 -13.04
CA VAL A 71 1.68 -6.17 -12.43
C VAL A 71 3.19 -5.97 -12.34
N MET A 72 3.84 -5.51 -13.40
CA MET A 72 5.30 -5.34 -13.43
C MET A 72 5.83 -4.24 -12.50
N VAL A 73 4.98 -3.32 -12.04
CA VAL A 73 5.30 -2.39 -10.95
C VAL A 73 5.35 -3.14 -9.62
N SER A 74 4.35 -3.98 -9.32
CA SER A 74 4.22 -4.69 -8.05
C SER A 74 5.03 -5.98 -7.92
N VAL A 75 5.64 -6.49 -9.00
CA VAL A 75 6.59 -7.65 -8.97
C VAL A 75 7.63 -7.49 -7.86
N SER A 76 8.07 -6.25 -7.62
CA SER A 76 9.05 -5.88 -6.60
C SER A 76 8.63 -6.36 -5.19
N VAL A 77 7.43 -5.99 -4.74
CA VAL A 77 6.86 -6.37 -3.44
C VAL A 77 6.39 -7.83 -3.43
N LEU A 78 5.82 -8.31 -4.55
CA LEU A 78 5.34 -9.69 -4.72
C LEU A 78 6.45 -10.74 -4.60
N VAL A 79 7.71 -10.41 -4.92
CA VAL A 79 8.86 -11.30 -4.70
C VAL A 79 9.50 -11.10 -3.33
N SER A 80 9.56 -9.86 -2.84
CA SER A 80 10.25 -9.53 -1.58
C SER A 80 9.67 -10.22 -0.35
N ILE A 81 8.34 -10.38 -0.28
CA ILE A 81 7.69 -11.01 0.88
C ILE A 81 7.93 -12.53 0.95
N PRO A 82 7.77 -13.33 -0.14
CA PRO A 82 8.22 -14.72 -0.19
C PRO A 82 9.66 -14.97 0.28
N PHE A 83 10.61 -14.07 -0.07
CA PHE A 83 12.00 -14.14 0.39
C PHE A 83 12.15 -13.92 1.89
N LEU A 84 11.32 -13.07 2.50
CA LEU A 84 11.33 -12.90 3.96
C LEU A 84 10.76 -14.14 4.63
N ILE A 85 9.58 -14.60 4.20
CA ILE A 85 8.90 -15.77 4.78
C ILE A 85 9.78 -17.04 4.67
N SER A 86 10.45 -17.26 3.53
CA SER A 86 11.35 -18.41 3.36
C SER A 86 12.51 -18.43 4.34
N ASP A 87 12.97 -17.26 4.77
CA ASP A 87 14.14 -17.13 5.63
C ASP A 87 13.71 -17.26 7.11
N GLU A 88 12.55 -16.71 7.48
CA GLU A 88 11.95 -16.83 8.83
C GLU A 88 11.58 -18.30 9.19
N VAL A 89 11.05 -19.09 8.25
CA VAL A 89 10.62 -20.48 8.57
C VAL A 89 11.76 -21.51 8.61
N CYS A 90 13.00 -21.10 8.37
CA CYS A 90 14.21 -21.92 8.58
C CYS A 90 14.21 -23.28 7.83
N PRO A 91 14.07 -23.32 6.48
CA PRO A 91 14.00 -24.56 5.70
C PRO A 91 15.38 -25.16 5.34
N GLY A 92 16.48 -24.53 5.76
CA GLY A 92 17.84 -24.89 5.34
C GLY A 92 17.97 -24.96 3.82
N ARG A 93 18.55 -26.07 3.35
CA ARG A 93 18.85 -26.31 1.93
C ARG A 93 17.64 -26.23 0.97
N ASP A 94 16.42 -26.41 1.47
CA ASP A 94 15.18 -26.30 0.68
C ASP A 94 14.71 -24.85 0.43
N ARG A 95 15.38 -23.83 1.00
CA ARG A 95 14.99 -22.41 0.92
C ARG A 95 14.61 -21.95 -0.48
N ASP A 96 15.43 -22.22 -1.50
CA ASP A 96 15.17 -21.72 -2.85
C ASP A 96 13.96 -22.42 -3.49
N GLN A 97 13.75 -23.73 -3.23
CA GLN A 97 12.54 -24.44 -3.65
C GLN A 97 11.28 -23.91 -2.94
N LEU A 98 11.39 -23.58 -1.64
CA LEU A 98 10.31 -22.97 -0.87
C LEU A 98 9.95 -21.58 -1.42
N ARG A 99 10.96 -20.76 -1.76
CA ARG A 99 10.77 -19.46 -2.44
C ARG A 99 9.95 -19.63 -3.73
N VAL A 100 10.23 -20.65 -4.56
CA VAL A 100 9.40 -20.92 -5.77
C VAL A 100 7.93 -21.17 -5.41
N ARG A 101 7.65 -22.02 -4.41
CA ARG A 101 6.27 -22.32 -3.97
C ARG A 101 5.55 -21.07 -3.43
N LEU A 102 6.24 -20.26 -2.62
CA LEU A 102 5.69 -19.04 -2.00
C LEU A 102 5.46 -17.91 -3.03
N ILE A 103 6.36 -17.74 -4.00
CA ILE A 103 6.20 -16.79 -5.12
C ILE A 103 4.99 -17.21 -5.97
N ALA A 104 4.90 -18.48 -6.36
CA ALA A 104 3.78 -19.03 -7.11
C ALA A 104 2.43 -18.81 -6.40
N ALA A 105 2.36 -19.16 -5.11
CA ALA A 105 1.18 -18.92 -4.27
C ALA A 105 0.82 -17.43 -4.20
N THR A 106 1.81 -16.56 -3.96
CA THR A 106 1.64 -15.10 -3.89
C THR A 106 1.05 -14.50 -5.16
N PHE A 107 1.58 -14.86 -6.33
CA PHE A 107 1.06 -14.37 -7.61
C PHE A 107 -0.39 -14.81 -7.84
N VAL A 108 -0.75 -16.07 -7.53
CA VAL A 108 -2.14 -16.55 -7.66
C VAL A 108 -3.08 -15.86 -6.66
N THR A 109 -2.73 -15.76 -5.38
CA THR A 109 -3.63 -15.20 -4.35
C THR A 109 -3.86 -13.71 -4.56
N CYS A 110 -2.83 -12.97 -4.90
CA CYS A 110 -2.91 -11.53 -5.19
C CYS A 110 -3.64 -11.24 -6.51
N GLY A 111 -3.51 -12.14 -7.50
CA GLY A 111 -4.28 -12.07 -8.75
C GLY A 111 -5.78 -12.31 -8.53
N ILE A 112 -6.15 -13.33 -7.77
CA ILE A 112 -7.54 -13.60 -7.34
C ILE A 112 -8.09 -12.41 -6.54
N GLY A 113 -7.31 -11.91 -5.58
CA GLY A 113 -7.67 -10.74 -4.78
C GLY A 113 -7.91 -9.49 -5.63
N THR A 114 -7.05 -9.22 -6.61
CA THR A 114 -7.19 -8.10 -7.55
C THR A 114 -8.49 -8.19 -8.35
N ILE A 115 -8.83 -9.38 -8.85
CA ILE A 115 -10.09 -9.63 -9.58
C ILE A 115 -11.29 -9.41 -8.64
N LEU A 116 -11.26 -9.96 -7.43
CA LEU A 116 -12.32 -9.85 -6.44
C LEU A 116 -12.57 -8.39 -6.03
N GLN A 117 -11.50 -7.64 -5.73
CA GLN A 117 -11.55 -6.22 -5.34
C GLN A 117 -12.04 -5.33 -6.49
N THR A 118 -11.61 -5.60 -7.72
CA THR A 118 -11.94 -4.79 -8.91
C THR A 118 -13.34 -5.09 -9.44
N ALA A 119 -13.78 -6.35 -9.48
CA ALA A 119 -15.08 -6.74 -10.02
C ALA A 119 -16.23 -6.54 -9.00
N PHE A 120 -16.03 -7.01 -7.77
CA PHE A 120 -17.05 -7.07 -6.74
C PHE A 120 -16.83 -6.06 -5.61
N GLY A 121 -15.60 -5.92 -5.11
CA GLY A 121 -15.24 -5.08 -3.96
C GLY A 121 -15.40 -3.58 -4.20
N MET A 122 -14.31 -2.83 -4.09
CA MET A 122 -14.32 -1.37 -4.27
C MET A 122 -14.76 -0.90 -5.65
N ARG A 123 -14.56 -1.70 -6.71
CA ARG A 123 -14.87 -1.31 -8.11
C ARG A 123 -14.15 -0.01 -8.53
N LEU A 124 -12.84 0.03 -8.31
CA LEU A 124 -11.89 1.00 -8.86
C LEU A 124 -10.67 0.25 -9.40
N ALA A 125 -9.75 0.92 -10.09
CA ALA A 125 -8.46 0.34 -10.48
C ALA A 125 -7.54 0.18 -9.25
N LEU A 126 -7.70 -0.94 -8.54
CA LEU A 126 -7.00 -1.26 -7.30
C LEU A 126 -6.33 -2.64 -7.46
N LEU A 127 -5.01 -2.65 -7.63
CA LEU A 127 -4.22 -3.89 -7.59
C LEU A 127 -4.01 -4.32 -6.13
N GLN A 128 -4.22 -5.61 -5.88
CA GLN A 128 -3.97 -6.24 -4.59
C GLN A 128 -2.64 -6.99 -4.64
N GLY A 129 -1.85 -6.89 -3.57
CA GLY A 129 -0.58 -7.58 -3.41
C GLY A 129 -0.25 -7.83 -1.94
N VAL A 130 0.90 -8.43 -1.66
CA VAL A 130 1.26 -8.95 -0.32
C VAL A 130 1.56 -7.84 0.70
N ALA A 131 0.96 -7.96 1.88
CA ALA A 131 1.06 -6.95 2.92
C ALA A 131 2.29 -7.15 3.84
N PHE A 132 3.28 -6.27 3.73
CA PHE A 132 4.46 -6.26 4.63
C PHE A 132 4.08 -6.11 6.11
N ALA A 133 2.91 -5.53 6.43
CA ALA A 133 2.39 -5.38 7.79
C ALA A 133 2.31 -6.69 8.60
N TYR A 134 2.24 -7.85 7.95
CA TYR A 134 2.26 -9.15 8.61
C TYR A 134 3.68 -9.63 9.00
N ILE A 135 4.74 -9.12 8.37
CA ILE A 135 6.12 -9.56 8.60
C ILE A 135 6.62 -9.27 10.04
N PRO A 136 6.39 -8.08 10.63
CA PRO A 136 6.72 -7.86 12.04
C PRO A 136 6.05 -8.87 12.99
N SER A 137 4.82 -9.30 12.69
CA SER A 137 4.11 -10.33 13.48
C SER A 137 4.70 -11.72 13.29
N ILE A 138 5.18 -12.06 12.08
CA ILE A 138 5.91 -13.32 11.84
C ILE A 138 7.25 -13.29 12.58
N LYS A 139 8.06 -12.23 12.46
CA LYS A 139 9.35 -12.10 13.17
C LYS A 139 9.16 -12.19 14.70
N ALA A 140 8.17 -11.50 15.26
CA ALA A 140 7.88 -11.53 16.70
C ALA A 140 7.42 -12.92 17.20
N PHE A 141 6.80 -13.73 16.34
CA PHE A 141 6.44 -15.12 16.64
C PHE A 141 7.65 -16.07 16.50
N MET A 142 8.44 -15.94 15.43
CA MET A 142 9.64 -16.77 15.20
C MET A 142 10.80 -16.45 16.17
N SER A 143 10.78 -15.30 16.85
CA SER A 143 11.74 -15.00 17.92
C SER A 143 11.52 -15.79 19.22
N MET A 144 10.37 -16.47 19.38
CA MET A 144 10.09 -17.32 20.53
C MET A 144 10.92 -18.61 20.47
N GLU A 145 11.37 -19.11 21.62
CA GLU A 145 12.30 -20.26 21.71
C GLU A 145 11.78 -21.52 20.98
N GLU A 146 10.47 -21.82 21.11
CA GLU A 146 9.80 -22.94 20.43
C GLU A 146 9.87 -22.85 18.90
N PHE A 147 9.90 -21.63 18.33
CA PHE A 147 9.80 -21.38 16.88
C PHE A 147 11.09 -20.85 16.26
N ARG A 148 12.16 -20.73 17.04
CA ARG A 148 13.44 -20.15 16.61
C ARG A 148 14.09 -20.95 15.47
N CYS A 149 14.94 -20.29 14.71
CA CYS A 149 15.81 -20.94 13.71
C CYS A 149 17.14 -21.33 14.37
N HIS A 150 17.52 -22.60 14.25
CA HIS A 150 18.77 -23.17 14.75
C HIS A 150 19.66 -23.75 13.65
N ALA A 151 19.18 -23.76 12.40
CA ALA A 151 19.87 -24.30 11.23
C ALA A 151 20.39 -23.17 10.33
N THR A 152 21.49 -23.44 9.63
CA THR A 152 22.04 -22.57 8.58
C THR A 152 21.37 -22.82 7.23
N VAL A 153 21.84 -22.14 6.17
CA VAL A 153 21.31 -22.30 4.81
C VAL A 153 21.67 -23.65 4.18
N ASP A 154 22.81 -24.22 4.57
CA ASP A 154 23.36 -25.43 3.95
C ASP A 154 22.91 -26.72 4.67
N ASP A 155 22.41 -26.59 5.90
CA ASP A 155 21.87 -27.68 6.71
C ASP A 155 20.64 -28.34 6.10
N PHE A 156 20.49 -29.64 6.36
CA PHE A 156 19.28 -30.38 6.04
C PHE A 156 18.24 -30.22 7.15
N VAL A 157 17.13 -29.53 6.85
CA VAL A 157 15.96 -29.42 7.74
C VAL A 157 14.84 -30.32 7.20
N PRO A 158 14.30 -31.27 7.99
CA PRO A 158 13.19 -32.12 7.55
C PRO A 158 11.96 -31.28 7.14
N PRO A 159 11.34 -31.52 5.97
CA PRO A 159 10.24 -30.70 5.47
C PRO A 159 9.09 -30.48 6.44
N ALA A 160 8.73 -31.52 7.21
CA ALA A 160 7.69 -31.45 8.24
C ALA A 160 7.90 -30.32 9.28
N LEU A 161 9.15 -29.88 9.53
CA LEU A 161 9.45 -28.82 10.50
C LEU A 161 9.13 -27.43 9.95
N TYR A 162 9.59 -27.09 8.74
CA TYR A 162 9.27 -25.80 8.12
C TYR A 162 7.83 -25.75 7.57
N GLU A 163 7.30 -26.86 7.07
CA GLU A 163 5.90 -26.96 6.65
C GLU A 163 4.95 -26.85 7.86
N ASN A 164 5.31 -27.37 9.04
CA ASN A 164 4.56 -27.11 10.28
C ASN A 164 4.52 -25.61 10.66
N LYS A 165 5.64 -24.88 10.55
CA LYS A 165 5.68 -23.42 10.76
C LYS A 165 4.77 -22.69 9.75
N MET A 166 4.81 -23.07 8.47
CA MET A 166 3.91 -22.55 7.43
C MET A 166 2.43 -22.86 7.72
N ALA A 167 2.09 -24.06 8.16
CA ALA A 167 0.72 -24.46 8.50
C ALA A 167 0.12 -23.65 9.66
N ILE A 168 0.95 -23.30 10.66
CA ILE A 168 0.56 -22.40 11.77
C ILE A 168 0.30 -20.98 11.26
N ILE A 169 1.19 -20.44 10.41
CA ILE A 169 0.99 -19.15 9.75
C ILE A 169 -0.33 -19.13 8.97
N GLN A 170 -0.62 -20.20 8.22
CA GLN A 170 -1.74 -20.27 7.30
C GLN A 170 -3.11 -20.36 7.99
N GLY A 171 -3.29 -21.29 8.94
CA GLY A 171 -4.55 -21.37 9.69
C GLY A 171 -4.81 -20.14 10.56
N THR A 172 -3.74 -19.55 11.10
CA THR A 172 -3.81 -18.29 11.86
C THR A 172 -4.16 -17.08 10.98
N LEU A 173 -3.66 -17.03 9.74
CA LEU A 173 -4.05 -16.04 8.74
C LEU A 173 -5.52 -16.22 8.30
N MET A 174 -5.98 -17.46 8.10
CA MET A 174 -7.39 -17.76 7.80
C MET A 174 -8.32 -17.29 8.94
N ALA A 175 -7.96 -17.53 10.20
CA ALA A 175 -8.75 -17.08 11.35
C ALA A 175 -8.83 -15.54 11.48
N SER A 176 -7.69 -14.85 11.37
CA SER A 176 -7.61 -13.38 11.50
C SER A 176 -8.24 -12.64 10.30
N SER A 177 -8.09 -13.17 9.08
CA SER A 177 -8.76 -12.65 7.89
C SER A 177 -10.27 -12.86 7.91
N GLY A 178 -10.77 -13.94 8.52
CA GLY A 178 -12.20 -14.15 8.77
C GLY A 178 -12.84 -13.02 9.59
N ILE A 179 -12.15 -12.50 10.60
CA ILE A 179 -12.61 -11.33 11.37
C ILE A 179 -12.59 -10.05 10.52
N THR A 180 -11.60 -9.89 9.64
CA THR A 180 -11.52 -8.74 8.73
C THR A 180 -12.64 -8.75 7.69
N PHE A 181 -12.96 -9.93 7.14
CA PHE A 181 -14.13 -10.17 6.31
C PHE A 181 -15.42 -9.79 7.06
N LEU A 182 -15.59 -10.23 8.32
CA LEU A 182 -16.75 -9.90 9.15
C LEU A 182 -16.85 -8.40 9.45
N ILE A 183 -15.75 -7.68 9.67
CA ILE A 183 -15.72 -6.22 9.88
C ILE A 183 -16.24 -5.48 8.63
N GLY A 184 -15.87 -5.94 7.43
CA GLY A 184 -16.43 -5.45 6.17
C GLY A 184 -17.91 -5.82 5.99
N ALA A 185 -18.26 -7.10 6.18
CA ALA A 185 -19.60 -7.64 6.00
C ALA A 185 -20.65 -7.02 6.94
N THR A 186 -20.28 -6.72 8.19
CA THR A 186 -21.11 -6.03 9.20
C THR A 186 -21.07 -4.51 9.09
N GLY A 187 -20.18 -3.96 8.25
CA GLY A 187 -19.99 -2.52 8.10
C GLY A 187 -19.44 -1.80 9.33
N MET A 188 -18.73 -2.52 10.20
CA MET A 188 -18.11 -1.96 11.41
C MET A 188 -17.03 -0.91 11.09
N VAL A 189 -16.45 -0.94 9.88
CA VAL A 189 -15.49 0.07 9.40
C VAL A 189 -16.01 1.49 9.64
N GLY A 190 -17.27 1.78 9.28
CA GLY A 190 -17.90 3.10 9.46
C GLY A 190 -18.21 3.49 10.91
N LYS A 191 -17.99 2.59 11.89
CA LYS A 191 -17.93 2.92 13.33
C LYS A 191 -16.48 3.22 13.74
N MET A 192 -15.52 2.42 13.26
CA MET A 192 -14.09 2.53 13.60
C MET A 192 -13.47 3.84 13.11
N THR A 193 -13.77 4.26 11.87
CA THR A 193 -13.33 5.55 11.28
C THR A 193 -13.95 6.80 11.94
N LYS A 194 -14.69 6.65 13.04
CA LYS A 194 -15.15 7.80 13.87
C LYS A 194 -14.15 8.18 14.94
N PHE A 195 -13.33 7.23 15.38
CA PHE A 195 -12.31 7.35 16.43
C PHE A 195 -10.91 7.45 15.82
N ILE A 196 -10.66 6.69 14.74
CA ILE A 196 -9.37 6.61 14.06
C ILE A 196 -9.27 7.76 13.06
N SER A 197 -8.29 8.63 13.26
CA SER A 197 -8.03 9.84 12.47
C SER A 197 -6.81 9.68 11.56
N PRO A 198 -6.61 10.60 10.59
CA PRO A 198 -5.36 10.70 9.86
C PRO A 198 -4.11 10.80 10.74
N LEU A 199 -4.16 11.36 11.95
CA LEU A 199 -3.04 11.27 12.92
C LEU A 199 -2.72 9.81 13.25
N THR A 200 -3.73 9.04 13.67
CA THR A 200 -3.56 7.63 14.01
C THR A 200 -3.01 6.81 12.84
N VAL A 201 -3.55 7.01 11.64
CA VAL A 201 -3.13 6.28 10.42
C VAL A 201 -1.72 6.71 9.98
N SER A 202 -1.36 7.98 10.12
CA SER A 202 -0.03 8.46 9.74
C SER A 202 1.06 7.94 10.68
N SER A 203 0.83 7.95 12.00
CA SER A 203 1.75 7.33 12.97
C SER A 203 1.96 5.84 12.66
N LEU A 204 0.88 5.12 12.35
CA LEU A 204 0.87 3.71 11.99
C LEU A 204 1.70 3.42 10.72
N LEU A 205 1.50 4.18 9.64
CA LEU A 205 2.23 4.01 8.38
C LEU A 205 3.70 4.46 8.49
N MET A 206 3.99 5.49 9.27
CA MET A 206 5.37 5.91 9.56
C MET A 206 6.12 4.82 10.33
N LEU A 207 5.49 4.19 11.32
CA LEU A 207 6.08 3.10 12.10
C LEU A 207 6.19 1.79 11.32
N LEU A 208 5.28 1.53 10.38
CA LEU A 208 5.41 0.46 9.39
C LEU A 208 6.70 0.63 8.57
N MET A 209 6.92 1.82 8.00
CA MET A 209 8.16 2.17 7.29
C MET A 209 9.40 2.05 8.19
N LEU A 210 9.39 2.64 9.39
CA LEU A 210 10.53 2.59 10.32
C LEU A 210 10.86 1.15 10.77
N SER A 211 9.86 0.30 10.99
CA SER A 211 10.06 -1.11 11.35
C SER A 211 10.76 -1.92 10.25
N SER A 212 10.66 -1.49 8.99
CA SER A 212 11.32 -2.15 7.86
C SER A 212 12.82 -1.87 7.77
N VAL A 213 13.32 -0.82 8.43
CA VAL A 213 14.71 -0.34 8.27
C VAL A 213 15.71 -1.42 8.66
N LYS A 214 15.50 -2.11 9.78
CA LYS A 214 16.39 -3.21 10.22
C LYS A 214 16.44 -4.35 9.21
N ILE A 215 15.28 -4.82 8.74
CA ILE A 215 15.16 -5.88 7.72
C ILE A 215 15.79 -5.47 6.38
N THR A 216 15.71 -4.18 6.05
CA THR A 216 16.31 -3.59 4.86
C THR A 216 17.83 -3.58 4.95
N VAL A 217 18.40 -3.13 6.08
CA VAL A 217 19.85 -3.15 6.35
C VAL A 217 20.40 -4.57 6.37
N GLU A 218 19.75 -5.50 7.09
CA GLU A 218 20.06 -6.94 7.15
C GLU A 218 20.15 -7.62 5.76
N ARG A 219 19.53 -7.03 4.73
CA ARG A 219 19.63 -7.49 3.33
C ARG A 219 20.62 -6.68 2.49
N MET A 220 20.66 -5.36 2.65
CA MET A 220 21.52 -4.47 1.86
C MET A 220 23.01 -4.57 2.25
N GLU A 221 23.31 -4.82 3.53
CA GLU A 221 24.69 -4.90 4.02
C GLU A 221 25.44 -6.14 3.51
N LYS A 222 24.70 -7.21 3.13
CA LYS A 222 25.27 -8.46 2.64
C LYS A 222 26.15 -8.30 1.39
N HIS A 223 25.97 -7.24 0.60
CA HIS A 223 26.88 -6.90 -0.52
C HIS A 223 26.73 -5.44 -0.97
N TRP A 224 27.85 -4.74 -1.17
CA TRP A 224 27.93 -3.31 -1.55
C TRP A 224 27.18 -2.93 -2.84
N ILE A 225 26.91 -3.89 -3.71
CA ILE A 225 26.10 -3.71 -4.93
C ILE A 225 24.70 -3.13 -4.65
N SER A 226 24.21 -3.28 -3.42
CA SER A 226 23.02 -2.59 -2.90
C SER A 226 23.04 -1.08 -3.14
N LEU A 227 24.18 -0.42 -3.00
CA LEU A 227 24.32 1.02 -3.19
C LEU A 227 24.20 1.43 -4.67
N VAL A 228 24.86 0.70 -5.58
CA VAL A 228 24.80 0.96 -7.05
C VAL A 228 23.36 0.81 -7.55
N MET A 229 22.70 -0.22 -7.07
CA MET A 229 21.33 -0.59 -7.41
C MET A 229 20.30 0.37 -6.83
N ALA A 230 20.50 0.87 -5.60
CA ALA A 230 19.70 1.96 -5.04
C ALA A 230 19.85 3.24 -5.88
N ALA A 231 21.09 3.61 -6.24
CA ALA A 231 21.35 4.75 -7.11
C ALA A 231 20.71 4.59 -8.50
N ALA A 232 20.80 3.41 -9.11
CA ALA A 232 20.15 3.10 -10.39
C ALA A 232 18.62 3.17 -10.31
N LEU A 233 18.02 2.72 -9.20
CA LEU A 233 16.58 2.79 -8.99
C LEU A 233 16.11 4.24 -8.75
N PHE A 234 16.79 5.01 -7.91
CA PHE A 234 16.52 6.44 -7.72
C PHE A 234 16.69 7.24 -9.02
N ALA A 235 17.75 6.98 -9.79
CA ALA A 235 17.94 7.55 -11.12
C ALA A 235 16.74 7.24 -12.03
N THR A 236 16.31 5.98 -12.05
CA THR A 236 15.18 5.52 -12.87
C THR A 236 13.86 6.19 -12.49
N VAL A 237 13.53 6.21 -11.19
CA VAL A 237 12.25 6.73 -10.65
C VAL A 237 12.15 8.26 -10.73
N LEU A 238 13.23 8.98 -10.43
CA LEU A 238 13.19 10.44 -10.30
C LEU A 238 13.61 11.17 -11.58
N TYR A 239 14.67 10.71 -12.25
CA TYR A 239 15.30 11.43 -13.37
C TYR A 239 14.86 10.87 -14.73
N LEU A 240 14.88 9.54 -14.90
CA LEU A 240 14.57 8.91 -16.19
C LEU A 240 13.06 8.71 -16.43
N ALA A 241 12.18 8.88 -15.43
CA ALA A 241 10.74 8.62 -15.54
C ALA A 241 9.96 9.47 -16.57
N ARG A 242 10.59 10.50 -17.16
CA ARG A 242 10.05 11.29 -18.29
C ARG A 242 10.79 11.05 -19.62
N VAL A 243 11.86 10.25 -19.63
CA VAL A 243 12.72 9.99 -20.79
C VAL A 243 12.05 9.00 -21.74
N ARG A 244 11.69 9.48 -22.92
CA ARG A 244 11.08 8.65 -23.98
C ARG A 244 12.15 8.07 -24.91
N VAL A 245 12.55 6.84 -24.64
CA VAL A 245 13.51 6.08 -25.46
C VAL A 245 12.92 5.71 -26.84
N PRO A 246 13.73 5.68 -27.91
CA PRO A 246 13.31 5.14 -29.19
C PRO A 246 13.27 3.60 -29.12
N PHE A 247 12.08 3.02 -29.27
CA PHE A 247 11.89 1.57 -29.28
C PHE A 247 11.51 1.09 -30.70
N PRO A 248 12.04 -0.04 -31.18
CA PRO A 248 11.66 -0.60 -32.48
C PRO A 248 10.21 -1.08 -32.44
N GLY A 249 9.34 -0.56 -33.32
CA GLY A 249 7.92 -0.92 -33.35
C GLY A 249 7.39 -1.10 -34.77
N PHE A 250 6.43 -2.01 -34.93
CA PHE A 250 5.69 -2.16 -36.17
C PHE A 250 4.43 -1.28 -36.13
N SER A 251 4.30 -0.39 -37.11
CA SER A 251 3.14 0.49 -37.26
C SER A 251 2.65 0.45 -38.70
N LYS A 252 1.39 0.04 -38.90
CA LYS A 252 0.76 -0.15 -40.22
C LYS A 252 1.65 -0.95 -41.21
N GLY A 253 2.18 -2.09 -40.74
CA GLY A 253 3.00 -3.00 -41.57
C GLY A 253 4.41 -2.52 -41.89
N ARG A 254 4.88 -1.36 -41.36
CA ARG A 254 6.25 -0.88 -41.54
C ARG A 254 6.98 -0.77 -40.19
N PHE A 255 8.26 -1.07 -40.20
CA PHE A 255 9.15 -0.87 -39.05
C PHE A 255 9.38 0.64 -38.85
N ARG A 256 9.18 1.12 -37.62
CA ARG A 256 9.36 2.54 -37.26
C ARG A 256 9.79 2.68 -35.81
N TRP A 257 10.69 3.61 -35.54
CA TRP A 257 11.06 3.98 -34.18
C TRP A 257 9.91 4.70 -33.48
N ILE A 258 9.39 4.11 -32.40
CA ILE A 258 8.31 4.67 -31.56
C ILE A 258 8.92 5.17 -30.25
N ARG A 259 8.62 6.41 -29.86
CA ARG A 259 9.11 7.00 -28.60
C ARG A 259 8.29 6.51 -27.41
N PHE A 260 8.85 5.57 -26.64
CA PHE A 260 8.20 4.89 -25.52
C PHE A 260 8.76 5.34 -24.16
N ASN A 261 7.94 5.48 -23.11
CA ASN A 261 8.41 5.90 -21.78
C ASN A 261 8.74 4.67 -20.91
N LEU A 262 9.77 3.92 -21.28
CA LEU A 262 10.13 2.65 -20.62
C LEU A 262 10.31 2.82 -19.11
N PHE A 263 11.21 3.74 -18.71
CA PHE A 263 11.56 3.98 -17.31
C PHE A 263 10.39 4.53 -16.48
N GLY A 264 9.56 5.42 -17.05
CA GLY A 264 8.38 5.94 -16.35
C GLY A 264 7.18 5.00 -16.31
N GLN A 265 7.21 3.88 -17.04
CA GLN A 265 6.15 2.85 -17.02
C GLN A 265 6.55 1.60 -16.23
N PHE A 266 7.85 1.26 -16.19
CA PHE A 266 8.37 0.04 -15.58
C PHE A 266 9.57 0.28 -14.64
N PRO A 267 9.59 1.31 -13.78
CA PRO A 267 10.83 1.79 -13.15
C PRO A 267 11.55 0.71 -12.32
N TYR A 268 10.83 0.04 -11.43
CA TYR A 268 11.34 -1.06 -10.62
C TYR A 268 11.90 -2.20 -11.49
N LEU A 269 11.14 -2.66 -12.49
CA LEU A 269 11.57 -3.73 -13.39
C LEU A 269 12.84 -3.35 -14.17
N THR A 270 12.95 -2.11 -14.67
CA THR A 270 14.18 -1.66 -15.35
C THR A 270 15.38 -1.59 -14.41
N ALA A 271 15.20 -1.17 -13.16
CA ALA A 271 16.27 -1.13 -12.16
C ALA A 271 16.68 -2.54 -11.69
N ILE A 272 15.71 -3.46 -11.53
CA ILE A 272 15.91 -4.89 -11.26
C ILE A 272 16.76 -5.51 -12.38
N LEU A 273 16.32 -5.38 -13.64
CA LEU A 273 17.00 -5.99 -14.79
C LEU A 273 18.40 -5.41 -14.99
N PHE A 274 18.59 -4.09 -14.85
CA PHE A 274 19.91 -3.46 -14.93
C PHE A 274 20.85 -3.99 -13.83
N SER A 275 20.40 -4.00 -12.58
CA SER A 275 21.24 -4.39 -11.44
C SER A 275 21.55 -5.88 -11.43
N TRP A 276 20.60 -6.72 -11.85
CA TRP A 276 20.81 -8.16 -12.00
C TRP A 276 21.72 -8.49 -13.19
N SER A 277 21.64 -7.74 -14.30
CA SER A 277 22.60 -7.83 -15.41
C SER A 277 24.01 -7.44 -14.98
N LEU A 278 24.15 -6.44 -14.10
CA LEU A 278 25.44 -6.06 -13.51
C LEU A 278 26.00 -7.16 -12.59
N CYS A 279 25.18 -7.75 -11.72
CA CYS A 279 25.57 -8.92 -10.92
C CYS A 279 26.00 -10.10 -11.81
N TRP A 280 25.28 -10.37 -12.90
CA TRP A 280 25.63 -11.42 -13.87
C TRP A 280 26.97 -11.12 -14.56
N LEU A 281 27.17 -9.89 -15.06
CA LEU A 281 28.44 -9.49 -15.68
C LEU A 281 29.62 -9.63 -14.71
N MET A 282 29.45 -9.19 -13.46
CA MET A 282 30.47 -9.35 -12.41
C MET A 282 30.71 -10.82 -12.01
N THR A 283 29.69 -11.68 -12.14
CA THR A 283 29.79 -13.13 -11.93
C THR A 283 30.63 -13.79 -13.04
N VAL A 284 30.38 -13.43 -14.30
CA VAL A 284 31.09 -13.92 -15.50
C VAL A 284 32.54 -13.43 -15.56
N LEU A 285 32.80 -12.19 -15.12
CA LEU A 285 34.15 -11.62 -15.03
C LEU A 285 34.93 -12.06 -13.76
N GLU A 286 34.37 -12.99 -12.97
CA GLU A 286 34.89 -13.48 -11.68
C GLU A 286 35.22 -12.38 -10.63
N LEU A 287 34.66 -11.18 -10.76
CA LEU A 287 34.87 -10.02 -9.89
C LEU A 287 34.19 -10.15 -8.49
N ILE A 288 33.58 -11.29 -8.21
CA ILE A 288 32.85 -11.56 -6.96
C ILE A 288 33.25 -12.96 -6.43
N PRO A 289 33.65 -13.11 -5.15
CA PRO A 289 33.96 -14.40 -4.53
C PRO A 289 32.81 -15.42 -4.66
N LYS A 290 33.15 -16.71 -4.80
CA LYS A 290 32.19 -17.79 -5.11
C LYS A 290 31.05 -17.91 -4.10
N ASP A 291 31.32 -17.65 -2.83
CA ASP A 291 30.35 -17.77 -1.73
C ASP A 291 29.48 -16.50 -1.54
N SER A 292 29.70 -15.46 -2.35
CA SER A 292 28.97 -14.19 -2.22
C SER A 292 27.49 -14.31 -2.57
N VAL A 293 26.64 -13.69 -1.73
CA VAL A 293 25.19 -13.60 -1.98
C VAL A 293 24.83 -12.88 -3.28
N ALA A 294 25.75 -12.10 -3.87
CA ALA A 294 25.51 -11.35 -5.11
C ALA A 294 25.73 -12.16 -6.39
N ARG A 295 26.40 -13.31 -6.34
CA ARG A 295 26.61 -14.17 -7.53
C ARG A 295 25.30 -14.76 -8.04
N THR A 296 25.22 -14.92 -9.36
CA THR A 296 24.04 -15.43 -10.09
C THR A 296 24.11 -16.91 -10.46
N ASP A 297 25.27 -17.56 -10.33
CA ASP A 297 25.58 -18.92 -10.78
C ASP A 297 25.53 -19.97 -9.65
N LYS A 298 24.67 -19.77 -8.65
CA LYS A 298 24.62 -20.64 -7.46
C LYS A 298 23.95 -21.98 -7.78
N ASN A 299 24.66 -23.08 -7.47
CA ASN A 299 24.17 -24.45 -7.67
C ASN A 299 22.78 -24.73 -7.08
N ALA A 300 22.46 -24.20 -5.90
CA ALA A 300 21.14 -24.39 -5.27
C ALA A 300 20.01 -23.70 -6.08
N THR A 301 20.30 -22.53 -6.63
CA THR A 301 19.37 -21.72 -7.42
C THR A 301 19.19 -22.31 -8.83
N GLU A 302 20.27 -22.77 -9.46
CA GLU A 302 20.21 -23.50 -10.74
C GLU A 302 19.42 -24.81 -10.57
N LEU A 303 19.67 -25.57 -9.51
CA LEU A 303 18.90 -26.77 -9.17
C LEU A 303 17.41 -26.46 -8.97
N ALA A 304 17.06 -25.34 -8.36
CA ALA A 304 15.67 -24.89 -8.22
C ALA A 304 15.05 -24.51 -9.59
N ILE A 305 15.80 -23.87 -10.49
CA ILE A 305 15.37 -23.57 -11.86
C ILE A 305 15.18 -24.85 -12.68
N GLN A 306 16.06 -25.83 -12.56
CA GLN A 306 15.94 -27.12 -13.23
C GLN A 306 14.75 -27.93 -12.71
N ASN A 307 14.66 -28.14 -11.39
CA ASN A 307 13.64 -28.98 -10.75
C ASN A 307 12.23 -28.38 -10.74
N ALA A 308 12.07 -27.05 -10.85
CA ALA A 308 10.75 -26.44 -10.93
C ALA A 308 9.98 -26.93 -12.18
N PRO A 309 8.72 -27.39 -12.05
CA PRO A 309 7.92 -27.79 -13.20
C PRO A 309 7.57 -26.58 -14.08
N TRP A 310 7.25 -26.83 -15.35
CA TRP A 310 6.81 -25.77 -16.28
C TRP A 310 5.54 -25.06 -15.82
N ALA A 311 4.57 -25.82 -15.33
CA ALA A 311 3.39 -25.30 -14.67
C ALA A 311 3.03 -26.15 -13.44
N ARG A 312 2.59 -25.48 -12.36
CA ARG A 312 1.98 -26.09 -11.17
C ARG A 312 0.98 -25.11 -10.59
N PHE A 313 -0.25 -25.56 -10.34
CA PHE A 313 -1.24 -24.74 -9.66
C PHE A 313 -0.98 -24.76 -8.14
N PRO A 314 -0.84 -23.61 -7.45
CA PRO A 314 -0.81 -23.54 -5.99
C PRO A 314 -2.16 -23.95 -5.40
N PHE A 315 -2.18 -25.05 -4.63
CA PHE A 315 -3.42 -25.65 -4.14
C PHE A 315 -3.68 -25.37 -2.64
N PRO A 316 -4.95 -25.39 -2.20
CA PRO A 316 -5.32 -25.27 -0.78
C PRO A 316 -4.56 -26.25 0.12
N GLY A 317 -3.97 -25.77 1.21
CA GLY A 317 -3.29 -26.61 2.20
C GLY A 317 -1.99 -27.27 1.72
N GLN A 318 -1.29 -26.69 0.73
CA GLN A 318 -0.05 -27.29 0.17
C GLN A 318 1.15 -27.38 1.15
N PHE A 319 0.99 -26.95 2.39
CA PHE A 319 1.97 -27.06 3.49
C PHE A 319 1.40 -27.85 4.69
N GLY A 320 0.32 -28.61 4.47
CA GLY A 320 -0.39 -29.37 5.50
C GLY A 320 -1.73 -28.74 5.94
N PRO A 321 -2.46 -29.39 6.86
CA PRO A 321 -3.72 -28.89 7.37
C PRO A 321 -3.51 -27.61 8.20
N PRO A 322 -4.42 -26.62 8.12
CA PRO A 322 -4.26 -25.33 8.79
C PRO A 322 -4.19 -25.49 10.32
N LYS A 323 -3.17 -24.90 10.94
CA LYS A 323 -2.98 -24.87 12.41
C LYS A 323 -3.16 -23.45 12.95
N PHE A 324 -3.53 -23.35 14.22
CA PHE A 324 -3.85 -22.08 14.87
C PHE A 324 -2.90 -21.81 16.04
N ASN A 325 -2.37 -20.58 16.13
CA ASN A 325 -1.66 -20.08 17.31
C ASN A 325 -2.24 -18.72 17.76
N ILE A 326 -2.49 -18.59 19.05
CA ILE A 326 -3.21 -17.45 19.63
C ILE A 326 -2.39 -16.15 19.69
N GLY A 327 -1.09 -16.21 20.01
CA GLY A 327 -0.21 -15.04 19.97
C GLY A 327 -0.05 -14.49 18.55
N LEU A 328 0.22 -15.37 17.59
CA LEU A 328 0.31 -15.00 16.17
C LEU A 328 -1.03 -14.48 15.63
N PHE A 329 -2.16 -15.04 16.08
CA PHE A 329 -3.51 -14.57 15.71
C PHE A 329 -3.75 -13.12 16.11
N VAL A 330 -3.38 -12.74 17.34
CA VAL A 330 -3.53 -11.35 17.80
C VAL A 330 -2.60 -10.40 17.02
N GLY A 331 -1.37 -10.80 16.73
CA GLY A 331 -0.47 -10.03 15.85
C GLY A 331 -1.04 -9.86 14.43
N PHE A 332 -1.57 -10.94 13.85
CA PHE A 332 -2.19 -10.90 12.52
C PHE A 332 -3.50 -10.11 12.48
N LEU A 333 -4.27 -10.03 13.58
CA LEU A 333 -5.40 -9.11 13.69
C LEU A 333 -4.95 -7.65 13.64
N VAL A 334 -3.87 -7.28 14.32
CA VAL A 334 -3.29 -5.92 14.24
C VAL A 334 -2.75 -5.65 12.84
N SER A 335 -2.08 -6.62 12.23
CA SER A 335 -1.60 -6.55 10.83
C SER A 335 -2.76 -6.29 9.87
N ALA A 336 -3.90 -6.97 10.07
CA ALA A 336 -5.10 -6.82 9.26
C ALA A 336 -5.83 -5.48 9.48
N GLN A 337 -5.78 -4.90 10.69
CA GLN A 337 -6.28 -3.54 10.91
C GLN A 337 -5.35 -2.50 10.27
N THR A 338 -4.04 -2.72 10.32
CA THR A 338 -3.03 -1.85 9.69
C THR A 338 -3.27 -1.73 8.19
N THR A 339 -3.42 -2.87 7.50
CA THR A 339 -3.75 -2.92 6.07
C THR A 339 -5.13 -2.34 5.76
N LEU A 340 -6.13 -2.56 6.62
CA LEU A 340 -7.47 -1.97 6.46
C LEU A 340 -7.42 -0.44 6.41
N PHE A 341 -6.60 0.22 7.24
CA PHE A 341 -6.47 1.68 7.21
C PHE A 341 -5.64 2.18 6.02
N GLU A 342 -4.58 1.46 5.64
CA GLU A 342 -3.81 1.73 4.42
C GLU A 342 -4.70 1.66 3.17
N ALA A 343 -5.48 0.57 3.04
CA ALA A 343 -6.42 0.35 1.95
C ALA A 343 -7.50 1.44 1.89
N VAL A 344 -8.07 1.88 3.02
CA VAL A 344 -9.03 3.00 3.05
C VAL A 344 -8.41 4.31 2.52
N GLY A 345 -7.14 4.57 2.84
CA GLY A 345 -6.39 5.69 2.25
C GLY A 345 -6.25 5.53 0.73
N ASN A 346 -5.79 4.36 0.28
CA ASN A 346 -5.62 4.05 -1.14
C ASN A 346 -6.95 4.09 -1.94
N TYR A 347 -8.08 3.71 -1.34
CA TYR A 347 -9.42 3.85 -1.94
C TYR A 347 -9.80 5.32 -2.18
N HIS A 348 -9.50 6.20 -1.22
CA HIS A 348 -9.74 7.65 -1.38
C HIS A 348 -8.78 8.27 -2.40
N ALA A 349 -7.51 7.86 -2.41
CA ALA A 349 -6.50 8.33 -3.36
C ALA A 349 -6.86 7.94 -4.81
N VAL A 350 -7.18 6.66 -5.09
CA VAL A 350 -7.60 6.22 -6.43
C VAL A 350 -8.88 6.94 -6.86
N ALA A 351 -9.88 7.10 -6.00
CA ALA A 351 -11.10 7.83 -6.37
C ALA A 351 -10.79 9.28 -6.81
N SER A 352 -9.96 10.00 -6.05
CA SER A 352 -9.54 11.36 -6.40
C SER A 352 -8.75 11.41 -7.71
N ILE A 353 -7.80 10.50 -7.91
CA ILE A 353 -6.95 10.42 -9.12
C ILE A 353 -7.78 10.04 -10.35
N SER A 354 -8.83 9.24 -10.17
CA SER A 354 -9.76 8.81 -11.22
C SER A 354 -10.77 9.89 -11.61
N GLU A 355 -10.75 11.05 -10.92
CA GLU A 355 -11.78 12.09 -11.01
C GLU A 355 -13.19 11.53 -10.73
N GLU A 356 -13.28 10.67 -9.70
CA GLU A 356 -14.51 10.02 -9.24
C GLU A 356 -14.91 10.56 -7.86
N ARG A 357 -16.22 10.50 -7.56
CA ARG A 357 -16.73 10.88 -6.23
C ARG A 357 -16.08 10.01 -5.13
N PRO A 358 -15.73 10.57 -3.95
CA PRO A 358 -15.12 9.79 -2.88
C PRO A 358 -15.99 8.59 -2.45
N PRO A 359 -15.37 7.44 -2.10
CA PRO A 359 -16.07 6.20 -1.89
C PRO A 359 -17.09 6.28 -0.73
N PRO A 360 -18.35 5.88 -0.96
CA PRO A 360 -19.36 5.82 0.09
C PRO A 360 -19.09 4.63 1.02
N SER A 361 -19.55 4.71 2.27
CA SER A 361 -19.27 3.68 3.30
C SER A 361 -19.65 2.26 2.86
N HIS A 362 -20.71 2.08 2.08
CA HIS A 362 -21.09 0.76 1.58
C HIS A 362 -20.07 0.16 0.60
N ALA A 363 -19.38 1.00 -0.19
CA ALA A 363 -18.30 0.56 -1.06
C ALA A 363 -17.07 0.19 -0.23
N ILE A 364 -16.70 1.04 0.73
CA ILE A 364 -15.58 0.79 1.67
C ILE A 364 -15.79 -0.54 2.41
N ASN A 365 -16.96 -0.75 3.00
CA ASN A 365 -17.36 -2.00 3.66
C ASN A 365 -17.16 -3.22 2.74
N ARG A 366 -17.58 -3.10 1.48
CA ARG A 366 -17.44 -4.15 0.46
C ARG A 366 -16.00 -4.38 0.02
N GLY A 367 -15.19 -3.32 -0.03
CA GLY A 367 -13.76 -3.38 -0.31
C GLY A 367 -12.99 -4.12 0.77
N ILE A 368 -13.23 -3.77 2.04
CA ILE A 368 -12.64 -4.48 3.19
C ILE A 368 -13.14 -5.93 3.29
N MET A 369 -14.40 -6.20 2.94
CA MET A 369 -14.91 -7.58 2.86
C MET A 369 -14.22 -8.38 1.74
N ALA A 370 -14.00 -7.78 0.58
CA ALA A 370 -13.26 -8.39 -0.53
C ALA A 370 -11.79 -8.63 -0.19
N GLU A 371 -11.12 -7.66 0.45
CA GLU A 371 -9.74 -7.77 0.90
C GLU A 371 -9.59 -8.84 1.99
N GLY A 372 -10.51 -8.90 2.96
CA GLY A 372 -10.56 -9.96 3.98
C GLY A 372 -10.75 -11.38 3.39
N LEU A 373 -11.64 -11.54 2.39
CA LEU A 373 -11.78 -12.80 1.66
C LEU A 373 -10.53 -13.13 0.84
N GLY A 374 -9.87 -12.12 0.27
CA GLY A 374 -8.57 -12.24 -0.38
C GLY A 374 -7.49 -12.77 0.58
N CYS A 375 -7.39 -12.21 1.79
CA CYS A 375 -6.49 -12.69 2.84
C CYS A 375 -6.81 -14.12 3.28
N PHE A 376 -8.09 -14.50 3.33
CA PHE A 376 -8.49 -15.88 3.65
C PHE A 376 -8.02 -16.86 2.56
N ILE A 377 -8.20 -16.52 1.29
CA ILE A 377 -7.68 -17.29 0.15
C ILE A 377 -6.13 -17.33 0.18
N SER A 378 -5.49 -16.23 0.59
CA SER A 378 -4.04 -16.11 0.77
C SER A 378 -3.50 -17.11 1.80
N GLY A 379 -4.16 -17.22 2.96
CA GLY A 379 -3.87 -18.25 3.97
C GLY A 379 -4.18 -19.66 3.49
N LEU A 380 -5.31 -19.86 2.82
CA LEU A 380 -5.75 -21.17 2.32
C LEU A 380 -4.77 -21.77 1.29
N ILE A 381 -4.31 -20.98 0.31
CA ILE A 381 -3.34 -21.41 -0.73
C ILE A 381 -1.90 -21.42 -0.21
N GLY A 382 -1.60 -20.62 0.82
CA GLY A 382 -0.34 -20.69 1.54
C GLY A 382 0.75 -19.72 1.10
N SER A 383 0.40 -18.49 0.71
CA SER A 383 1.39 -17.42 0.47
C SER A 383 2.16 -17.02 1.74
N GLY A 384 1.55 -17.24 2.92
CA GLY A 384 2.09 -16.90 4.24
C GLY A 384 1.71 -15.52 4.79
N VAL A 385 1.10 -14.63 3.99
CA VAL A 385 0.66 -13.30 4.47
C VAL A 385 -0.68 -12.87 3.88
N GLY A 386 -1.34 -11.92 4.55
CA GLY A 386 -2.49 -11.21 3.99
C GLY A 386 -2.12 -10.41 2.75
N ILE A 387 -3.14 -10.03 1.99
CA ILE A 387 -3.02 -9.13 0.83
C ILE A 387 -3.68 -7.78 1.16
N THR A 388 -3.25 -6.72 0.49
CA THR A 388 -3.87 -5.40 0.58
C THR A 388 -3.70 -4.62 -0.72
N THR A 389 -4.33 -3.45 -0.78
CA THR A 389 -4.23 -2.52 -1.91
C THR A 389 -2.87 -1.84 -1.96
N HIS A 390 -2.08 -2.04 -3.02
CA HIS A 390 -0.74 -1.45 -3.14
C HIS A 390 -0.76 0.04 -3.54
N ALA A 391 -0.15 0.89 -2.71
CA ALA A 391 0.01 2.33 -2.95
C ALA A 391 0.86 2.68 -4.19
N GLU A 392 1.83 1.83 -4.55
CA GLU A 392 2.68 2.02 -5.74
C GLU A 392 1.83 2.03 -7.03
N ASN A 393 0.88 1.10 -7.13
CA ASN A 393 -0.06 1.01 -8.24
C ASN A 393 -1.00 2.23 -8.30
N VAL A 394 -1.41 2.78 -7.16
CA VAL A 394 -2.19 4.03 -7.06
C VAL A 394 -1.41 5.20 -7.66
N GLY A 395 -0.13 5.34 -7.32
CA GLY A 395 0.76 6.34 -7.92
C GLY A 395 0.89 6.17 -9.44
N VAL A 396 1.01 4.93 -9.92
CA VAL A 396 1.09 4.64 -11.36
C VAL A 396 -0.23 4.92 -12.10
N VAL A 397 -1.40 4.76 -11.49
CA VAL A 397 -2.67 5.25 -12.08
C VAL A 397 -2.62 6.77 -12.28
N GLY A 398 -2.06 7.52 -11.32
CA GLY A 398 -1.89 8.98 -11.44
C GLY A 398 -0.95 9.41 -12.57
N ILE A 399 0.18 8.73 -12.73
CA ILE A 399 1.17 9.02 -13.79
C ILE A 399 0.67 8.59 -15.18
N THR A 400 0.01 7.43 -15.27
CA THR A 400 -0.49 6.89 -16.55
C THR A 400 -1.76 7.57 -17.04
N ARG A 401 -2.60 8.08 -16.12
CA ARG A 401 -4.00 8.48 -16.36
C ARG A 401 -4.85 7.32 -16.90
N VAL A 402 -4.68 6.12 -16.32
CA VAL A 402 -5.45 4.92 -16.66
C VAL A 402 -6.10 4.33 -15.40
N ALA A 403 -7.33 4.75 -15.11
CA ALA A 403 -8.12 4.30 -13.95
C ALA A 403 -9.14 3.19 -14.29
N SER A 404 -9.15 2.69 -15.53
CA SER A 404 -10.05 1.64 -16.02
C SER A 404 -10.00 0.36 -15.17
N ARG A 405 -11.15 -0.10 -14.68
CA ARG A 405 -11.25 -1.37 -13.92
C ARG A 405 -10.79 -2.58 -14.73
N VAL A 406 -11.17 -2.66 -16.02
CA VAL A 406 -10.87 -3.84 -16.85
C VAL A 406 -9.36 -4.04 -17.03
N THR A 407 -8.58 -2.96 -16.97
CA THR A 407 -7.11 -3.01 -16.92
C THR A 407 -6.61 -3.83 -15.72
N MET A 408 -7.17 -3.62 -14.53
CA MET A 408 -6.79 -4.39 -13.33
C MET A 408 -7.33 -5.83 -13.35
N LEU A 409 -8.45 -6.10 -14.03
CA LEU A 409 -8.90 -7.49 -14.26
C LEU A 409 -7.90 -8.27 -15.12
N PHE A 410 -7.39 -7.67 -16.20
CA PHE A 410 -6.28 -8.26 -16.98
C PHE A 410 -4.98 -8.36 -16.18
N GLY A 411 -4.70 -7.40 -15.29
CA GLY A 411 -3.59 -7.51 -14.32
C GLY A 411 -3.73 -8.74 -13.42
N GLY A 412 -4.87 -8.93 -12.76
CA GLY A 412 -5.11 -10.09 -11.89
C GLY A 412 -5.06 -11.43 -12.63
N LEU A 413 -5.57 -11.50 -13.86
CA LEU A 413 -5.43 -12.68 -14.73
C LEU A 413 -3.96 -12.95 -15.11
N THR A 414 -3.18 -11.90 -15.39
CA THR A 414 -1.75 -12.00 -15.68
C THR A 414 -0.97 -12.52 -14.46
N MET A 415 -1.33 -12.07 -13.25
CA MET A 415 -0.74 -12.56 -12.00
C MET A 415 -1.07 -14.04 -11.77
N ILE A 416 -2.31 -14.48 -12.00
CA ILE A 416 -2.66 -15.92 -11.91
C ILE A 416 -1.83 -16.74 -12.91
N ALA A 417 -1.69 -16.27 -14.16
CA ALA A 417 -0.86 -16.95 -15.15
C ALA A 417 0.61 -17.04 -14.72
N PHE A 418 1.21 -15.95 -14.22
CA PHE A 418 2.57 -15.93 -13.69
C PHE A 418 2.77 -16.86 -12.50
N GLY A 419 1.79 -16.94 -11.59
CA GLY A 419 1.85 -17.83 -10.43
C GLY A 419 1.69 -19.31 -10.78
N VAL A 420 1.04 -19.64 -11.89
CA VAL A 420 0.95 -21.02 -12.42
C VAL A 420 2.23 -21.44 -13.16
N ILE A 421 2.92 -20.51 -13.84
CA ILE A 421 4.18 -20.78 -14.57
C ILE A 421 5.35 -20.83 -13.58
N THR A 422 5.53 -21.96 -12.91
CA THR A 422 6.50 -22.11 -11.81
C THR A 422 7.96 -21.92 -12.21
N LYS A 423 8.33 -22.07 -13.50
CA LYS A 423 9.66 -21.66 -14.01
C LYS A 423 9.91 -20.16 -13.82
N LEU A 424 8.89 -19.30 -13.98
CA LEU A 424 9.01 -17.87 -13.70
C LEU A 424 9.25 -17.62 -12.19
N GLY A 425 8.55 -18.36 -11.32
CA GLY A 425 8.79 -18.33 -9.88
C GLY A 425 10.22 -18.74 -9.50
N ALA A 426 10.79 -19.73 -10.19
CA ALA A 426 12.18 -20.15 -9.97
C ALA A 426 13.19 -19.09 -10.44
N VAL A 427 12.99 -18.51 -11.62
CA VAL A 427 13.81 -17.39 -12.12
C VAL A 427 13.72 -16.17 -11.20
N LEU A 428 12.55 -15.88 -10.61
CA LEU A 428 12.39 -14.82 -9.60
C LEU A 428 13.02 -15.18 -8.25
N SER A 429 13.11 -16.47 -7.87
CA SER A 429 13.84 -16.92 -6.68
C SER A 429 15.37 -16.77 -6.81
N ALA A 430 15.88 -16.59 -8.03
CA ALA A 430 17.30 -16.34 -8.31
C ALA A 430 17.75 -14.88 -8.07
N ILE A 431 16.80 -13.98 -7.76
CA ILE A 431 17.10 -12.58 -7.44
C ILE A 431 18.00 -12.50 -6.19
N PRO A 432 19.17 -11.84 -6.23
CA PRO A 432 20.06 -11.75 -5.08
C PRO A 432 19.41 -11.08 -3.86
N ASP A 433 19.69 -11.57 -2.64
CA ASP A 433 19.19 -10.99 -1.38
C ASP A 433 19.39 -9.46 -1.25
N PRO A 434 20.52 -8.85 -1.68
CA PRO A 434 20.69 -7.39 -1.66
C PRO A 434 19.71 -6.63 -2.55
N LEU A 435 19.25 -7.24 -3.66
CA LEU A 435 18.28 -6.65 -4.58
C LEU A 435 16.89 -6.63 -3.95
N VAL A 436 16.52 -7.68 -3.22
CA VAL A 436 15.34 -7.69 -2.35
C VAL A 436 15.41 -6.58 -1.28
N GLY A 437 16.59 -6.32 -0.71
CA GLY A 437 16.80 -5.24 0.26
C GLY A 437 16.44 -3.85 -0.27
N VAL A 438 16.98 -3.45 -1.42
CA VAL A 438 16.71 -2.12 -2.02
C VAL A 438 15.27 -1.97 -2.51
N ILE A 439 14.67 -3.06 -3.01
CA ILE A 439 13.25 -3.10 -3.37
C ILE A 439 12.37 -2.81 -2.15
N LEU A 440 12.65 -3.49 -1.03
CA LEU A 440 11.94 -3.27 0.23
C LEU A 440 12.15 -1.84 0.74
N ALA A 441 13.39 -1.32 0.70
CA ALA A 441 13.71 0.05 1.07
C ALA A 441 12.84 1.07 0.31
N THR A 442 12.71 0.90 -1.00
CA THR A 442 12.00 1.84 -1.88
C THR A 442 10.49 1.77 -1.68
N SER A 443 9.92 0.57 -1.62
CA SER A 443 8.48 0.40 -1.38
C SER A 443 8.06 0.90 0.00
N MET A 444 8.89 0.72 1.02
CA MET A 444 8.67 1.28 2.36
C MET A 444 8.85 2.79 2.41
N ALA A 445 9.79 3.37 1.63
CA ALA A 445 9.90 4.82 1.47
C ALA A 445 8.65 5.43 0.80
N MET A 446 8.01 4.73 -0.16
CA MET A 446 6.74 5.14 -0.74
C MET A 446 5.60 5.11 0.31
N VAL A 447 5.54 4.09 1.17
CA VAL A 447 4.60 4.03 2.31
C VAL A 447 4.84 5.20 3.28
N GLY A 448 6.09 5.55 3.57
CA GLY A 448 6.46 6.74 4.35
C GLY A 448 6.01 8.05 3.69
N GLY A 449 6.13 8.17 2.37
CA GLY A 449 5.60 9.29 1.60
C GLY A 449 4.08 9.43 1.70
N VAL A 450 3.34 8.30 1.64
CA VAL A 450 1.89 8.28 1.86
C VAL A 450 1.53 8.63 3.30
N ALA A 451 2.32 8.22 4.29
CA ALA A 451 2.14 8.64 5.68
C ALA A 451 2.24 10.18 5.80
N ILE A 452 3.28 10.79 5.23
CA ILE A 452 3.47 12.26 5.23
C ILE A 452 2.33 12.97 4.49
N ALA A 453 1.88 12.45 3.35
CA ALA A 453 0.74 12.99 2.61
C ALA A 453 -0.57 12.93 3.44
N ASN A 454 -0.79 11.88 4.24
CA ASN A 454 -1.93 11.80 5.14
C ASN A 454 -1.85 12.83 6.29
N VAL A 455 -0.65 13.16 6.79
CA VAL A 455 -0.46 14.22 7.80
C VAL A 455 -0.90 15.59 7.26
N GLN A 456 -0.79 15.86 5.95
CA GLN A 456 -1.24 17.13 5.35
C GLN A 456 -2.76 17.39 5.49
N SER A 457 -3.55 16.38 5.87
CA SER A 457 -4.97 16.54 6.20
C SER A 457 -5.23 17.01 7.64
N VAL A 458 -4.20 17.10 8.47
CA VAL A 458 -4.26 17.47 9.89
C VAL A 458 -3.77 18.91 10.08
N ASP A 459 -4.42 19.67 10.95
CA ASP A 459 -3.92 20.99 11.36
C ASP A 459 -2.70 20.85 12.28
N LEU A 460 -1.51 21.14 11.74
CA LEU A 460 -0.24 21.10 12.48
C LEU A 460 0.09 22.40 13.23
N HIS A 461 -0.69 23.47 13.09
CA HIS A 461 -0.53 24.66 13.95
C HIS A 461 -1.01 24.36 15.38
N ASN A 462 -1.90 23.38 15.52
CA ASN A 462 -2.36 22.89 16.82
C ASN A 462 -1.27 22.02 17.48
N THR A 463 -0.62 22.57 18.50
CA THR A 463 0.47 21.92 19.25
C THR A 463 0.08 20.56 19.83
N ARG A 464 -1.20 20.33 20.19
CA ARG A 464 -1.70 19.02 20.62
C ARG A 464 -1.62 17.97 19.51
N ASN A 465 -1.89 18.33 18.25
CA ASN A 465 -1.78 17.39 17.13
C ASN A 465 -0.31 17.00 16.87
N VAL A 466 0.60 17.99 16.93
CA VAL A 466 2.06 17.77 16.75
C VAL A 466 2.62 16.90 17.88
N ALA A 467 2.26 17.20 19.13
CA ALA A 467 2.69 16.43 20.30
C ALA A 467 2.21 14.97 20.25
N ILE A 468 0.95 14.74 19.87
CA ILE A 468 0.39 13.39 19.67
C ILE A 468 1.18 12.63 18.61
N LEU A 469 1.42 13.23 17.44
CA LEU A 469 2.15 12.59 16.33
C LEU A 469 3.58 12.19 16.76
N GLY A 470 4.33 13.13 17.36
CA GLY A 470 5.70 12.90 17.80
C GLY A 470 5.82 11.86 18.92
N PHE A 471 4.99 11.96 19.97
CA PHE A 471 5.00 11.01 21.08
C PHE A 471 4.62 9.60 20.64
N SER A 472 3.61 9.46 19.76
CA SER A 472 3.21 8.16 19.22
C SER A 472 4.29 7.48 18.39
N ILE A 473 5.04 8.23 17.57
CA ILE A 473 6.16 7.66 16.81
C ILE A 473 7.28 7.25 17.78
N MET A 474 7.62 8.09 18.77
CA MET A 474 8.64 7.76 19.76
C MET A 474 8.29 6.50 20.57
N MET A 475 7.09 6.43 21.16
CA MET A 475 6.63 5.25 21.91
C MET A 475 6.52 4.00 21.03
N GLY A 476 6.14 4.17 19.76
CA GLY A 476 6.14 3.09 18.77
C GLY A 476 7.52 2.52 18.46
N MET A 477 8.61 3.26 18.71
CA MET A 477 9.98 2.74 18.57
C MET A 477 10.54 2.23 19.91
N VAL A 478 10.38 3.00 20.99
CA VAL A 478 11.00 2.74 22.29
C VAL A 478 10.45 1.48 22.96
N VAL A 479 9.14 1.23 22.89
CA VAL A 479 8.52 0.07 23.58
C VAL A 479 8.93 -1.28 22.95
N PRO A 480 8.84 -1.48 21.62
CA PRO A 480 9.36 -2.70 21.00
C PRO A 480 10.86 -2.91 21.22
N GLU A 481 11.68 -1.86 21.17
CA GLU A 481 13.12 -1.99 21.40
C GLU A 481 13.42 -2.37 22.86
N PHE A 482 12.65 -1.83 23.83
CA PHE A 482 12.74 -2.23 25.23
C PHE A 482 12.37 -3.71 25.43
N TYR A 483 11.23 -4.17 24.91
CA TYR A 483 10.80 -5.55 25.08
C TYR A 483 11.60 -6.56 24.25
N SER A 484 12.16 -6.15 23.10
CA SER A 484 13.10 -6.97 22.32
C SER A 484 14.45 -7.14 23.00
N ARG A 485 14.83 -6.26 23.93
CA ARG A 485 16.04 -6.39 24.78
C ARG A 485 15.76 -7.08 26.12
N ASN A 486 14.52 -7.04 26.59
CA ASN A 486 14.11 -7.49 27.92
C ASN A 486 12.93 -8.49 27.85
N SER A 487 13.10 -9.55 27.04
CA SER A 487 12.07 -10.56 26.74
C SER A 487 11.50 -11.29 27.97
N ASP A 488 12.25 -11.28 29.08
CA ASP A 488 11.91 -11.91 30.35
C ASP A 488 11.01 -11.08 31.27
N VAL A 489 10.78 -9.80 30.97
CA VAL A 489 9.95 -8.91 31.82
C VAL A 489 8.46 -9.28 31.74
N VAL A 490 8.01 -9.87 30.63
CA VAL A 490 6.63 -10.32 30.45
C VAL A 490 6.48 -11.74 31.00
N ARG A 491 6.06 -11.81 32.28
CA ARG A 491 5.76 -13.03 33.05
C ARG A 491 4.53 -12.82 33.94
N THR A 492 3.33 -12.92 33.37
CA THR A 492 2.04 -12.83 34.08
C THR A 492 1.60 -14.16 34.70
N GLY A 493 2.38 -15.23 34.54
CA GLY A 493 2.04 -16.58 35.00
C GLY A 493 1.04 -17.32 34.11
N TYR A 494 0.69 -16.76 32.95
CA TYR A 494 -0.26 -17.35 32.00
C TYR A 494 0.37 -17.35 30.61
N ALA A 495 0.93 -18.49 30.19
CA ALA A 495 1.69 -18.61 28.94
C ALA A 495 0.98 -18.01 27.70
N THR A 496 -0.34 -18.19 27.57
CA THR A 496 -1.16 -17.57 26.52
C THR A 496 -1.15 -16.04 26.55
N LEU A 497 -1.28 -15.43 27.74
CA LEU A 497 -1.27 -13.99 27.91
C LEU A 497 0.14 -13.42 27.71
N ASP A 498 1.15 -14.10 28.25
CA ASP A 498 2.56 -13.77 28.03
C ASP A 498 2.91 -13.81 26.53
N GLN A 499 2.42 -14.81 25.79
CA GLN A 499 2.63 -14.89 24.34
C GLN A 499 1.96 -13.72 23.60
N VAL A 500 0.70 -13.41 23.92
CA VAL A 500 -0.04 -12.29 23.29
C VAL A 500 0.61 -10.94 23.60
N LEU A 501 1.03 -10.70 24.84
CA LEU A 501 1.72 -9.47 25.24
C LEU A 501 3.09 -9.35 24.55
N LYS A 502 3.89 -10.43 24.51
CA LYS A 502 5.19 -10.43 23.81
C LYS A 502 5.05 -10.13 22.32
N VAL A 503 4.00 -10.62 21.64
CA VAL A 503 3.73 -10.23 20.24
C VAL A 503 3.31 -8.77 20.14
N LEU A 504 2.30 -8.33 20.90
CA LEU A 504 1.75 -6.96 20.79
C LEU A 504 2.77 -5.87 21.11
N LEU A 505 3.58 -6.06 22.17
CA LEU A 505 4.54 -5.05 22.63
C LEU A 505 5.76 -4.95 21.69
N ASN A 506 6.09 -6.02 20.96
CA ASN A 506 7.14 -6.04 19.94
C ASN A 506 6.67 -5.53 18.55
N LEU A 507 5.45 -5.01 18.41
CA LEU A 507 4.94 -4.45 17.15
C LEU A 507 4.96 -2.91 17.17
N PRO A 508 5.89 -2.24 16.45
CA PRO A 508 5.99 -0.77 16.41
C PRO A 508 4.69 -0.08 16.00
N MET A 509 4.11 -0.58 14.90
CA MET A 509 2.81 -0.15 14.40
C MET A 509 1.69 -0.25 15.44
N PHE A 510 1.70 -1.27 16.32
CA PHE A 510 0.65 -1.45 17.32
C PHE A 510 0.76 -0.37 18.38
N VAL A 511 1.92 -0.26 19.02
CA VAL A 511 2.12 0.60 20.18
C VAL A 511 1.90 2.07 19.80
N GLY A 512 2.49 2.52 18.70
CA GLY A 512 2.35 3.91 18.28
C GLY A 512 0.96 4.26 17.74
N ALA A 513 0.29 3.36 17.02
CA ALA A 513 -1.09 3.58 16.59
C ALA A 513 -2.07 3.55 17.77
N PHE A 514 -1.87 2.65 18.74
CA PHE A 514 -2.65 2.59 19.97
C PHE A 514 -2.47 3.88 20.78
N ALA A 515 -1.24 4.31 21.03
CA ALA A 515 -0.94 5.58 21.69
C ALA A 515 -1.59 6.77 20.94
N ALA A 516 -1.49 6.81 19.61
CA ALA A 516 -2.09 7.87 18.81
C ALA A 516 -3.62 7.88 18.93
N CYS A 517 -4.25 6.71 18.83
CA CYS A 517 -5.71 6.56 18.93
C CYS A 517 -6.23 6.93 20.32
N VAL A 518 -5.52 6.52 21.39
CA VAL A 518 -5.87 6.85 22.77
C VAL A 518 -5.78 8.36 22.99
N MET A 519 -4.61 8.98 22.75
CA MET A 519 -4.42 10.42 22.99
C MET A 519 -5.32 11.29 22.10
N ASP A 520 -5.49 10.95 20.82
CA ASP A 520 -6.30 11.76 19.91
C ASP A 520 -7.81 11.75 20.28
N ASN A 521 -8.26 10.75 21.04
CA ASN A 521 -9.63 10.67 21.55
C ASN A 521 -9.80 11.04 23.03
N SER A 522 -8.75 11.01 23.86
CA SER A 522 -8.81 11.42 25.27
C SER A 522 -8.43 12.89 25.51
N VAL A 523 -7.49 13.44 24.73
CA VAL A 523 -7.02 14.82 24.88
C VAL A 523 -8.02 15.80 24.23
N GLY A 524 -8.26 16.94 24.87
CA GLY A 524 -9.09 18.02 24.36
C GLY A 524 -8.38 18.97 23.38
N GLY A 525 -9.02 20.09 23.02
CA GLY A 525 -8.35 21.18 22.30
C GLY A 525 -8.17 21.01 20.78
N ALA A 526 -8.89 20.11 20.12
CA ALA A 526 -8.98 20.09 18.64
C ALA A 526 -10.39 19.74 18.15
N THR A 527 -10.84 20.43 17.11
CA THR A 527 -12.07 20.10 16.38
C THR A 527 -11.89 18.85 15.51
N ARG A 528 -12.99 18.29 14.97
CA ARG A 528 -12.89 17.16 14.01
C ARG A 528 -12.12 17.56 12.75
N ALA A 529 -12.38 18.75 12.21
CA ALA A 529 -11.68 19.26 11.04
C ALA A 529 -10.16 19.37 11.29
N GLN A 530 -9.74 19.91 12.43
CA GLN A 530 -8.32 20.00 12.79
C GLN A 530 -7.64 18.62 12.98
N ARG A 531 -8.39 17.60 13.39
CA ARG A 531 -7.92 16.19 13.44
C ARG A 531 -7.88 15.52 12.05
N GLY A 532 -8.19 16.23 10.96
CA GLY A 532 -8.36 15.67 9.61
C GLY A 532 -9.61 14.81 9.42
N LEU A 533 -10.53 14.82 10.39
CA LEU A 533 -11.78 14.06 10.34
C LEU A 533 -12.89 14.90 9.69
N ARG A 534 -13.41 14.42 8.55
CA ARG A 534 -14.58 14.98 7.88
C ARG A 534 -15.79 15.10 8.81
N GLU A 535 -16.63 16.10 8.53
CA GLU A 535 -17.82 16.39 9.30
C GLU A 535 -18.85 15.25 9.28
N ARG A 536 -19.65 15.16 10.36
CA ARG A 536 -20.64 14.09 10.51
C ARG A 536 -21.82 14.33 9.60
N GLY A 537 -21.99 13.49 8.58
CA GLY A 537 -23.21 13.47 7.77
C GLY A 537 -23.13 14.28 6.48
N ALA A 538 -21.95 14.82 6.12
CA ALA A 538 -21.69 15.30 4.77
C ALA A 538 -22.05 14.21 3.74
N VAL A 539 -23.16 14.41 3.02
CA VAL A 539 -23.64 13.46 2.02
C VAL A 539 -22.85 13.71 0.75
N TRP A 540 -22.08 12.73 0.30
CA TRP A 540 -21.52 12.75 -1.04
C TRP A 540 -22.63 12.92 -2.05
N GLU A 541 -22.62 14.06 -2.73
CA GLU A 541 -23.42 14.26 -3.93
C GLU A 541 -23.06 13.18 -4.97
N ARG A 542 -23.97 12.93 -5.91
CA ARG A 542 -23.63 12.10 -7.06
C ARG A 542 -22.59 12.85 -7.89
N ALA A 543 -21.77 12.12 -8.65
CA ALA A 543 -21.01 12.75 -9.72
C ALA A 543 -21.97 13.53 -10.63
N ALA A 544 -21.53 14.66 -11.19
CA ALA A 544 -22.40 15.61 -11.90
C ALA A 544 -23.10 15.00 -13.14
N ASP A 545 -22.59 13.88 -13.64
CA ASP A 545 -23.13 13.05 -14.72
C ASP A 545 -24.19 12.02 -14.28
N GLY A 546 -24.50 11.96 -12.98
CA GLY A 546 -25.47 11.04 -12.38
C GLY A 546 -25.00 9.58 -12.25
N ARG A 547 -23.76 9.25 -12.63
CA ARG A 547 -23.22 7.88 -12.60
C ARG A 547 -22.85 7.45 -11.18
N ASP A 548 -22.81 6.13 -10.95
CA ASP A 548 -22.32 5.56 -9.69
C ASP A 548 -21.43 4.33 -9.93
N VAL A 549 -20.13 4.61 -10.10
CA VAL A 549 -19.01 3.65 -10.20
C VAL A 549 -19.07 2.51 -9.17
N TYR A 550 -19.57 2.81 -7.96
CA TYR A 550 -19.62 1.87 -6.86
C TYR A 550 -20.83 0.92 -6.88
N ALA A 551 -21.78 1.12 -7.80
CA ALA A 551 -22.94 0.28 -7.97
C ALA A 551 -22.62 -1.00 -8.78
N PHE A 552 -23.38 -2.06 -8.53
CA PHE A 552 -23.31 -3.30 -9.32
C PHE A 552 -23.93 -3.13 -10.71
N PRO A 553 -23.58 -3.98 -11.70
CA PRO A 553 -24.26 -4.02 -12.99
C PRO A 553 -25.77 -4.20 -12.82
N GLY A 554 -26.57 -3.57 -13.69
CA GLY A 554 -28.04 -3.50 -13.59
C GLY A 554 -28.75 -4.84 -13.26
N PRO A 555 -28.43 -5.97 -13.93
CA PRO A 555 -29.03 -7.27 -13.62
C PRO A 555 -28.75 -7.73 -12.17
N ILE A 556 -27.50 -7.64 -11.73
CA ILE A 556 -27.08 -8.01 -10.36
C ILE A 556 -27.72 -7.08 -9.33
N GLN A 557 -27.77 -5.76 -9.61
CA GLN A 557 -28.41 -4.81 -8.71
C GLN A 557 -29.93 -5.07 -8.58
N ARG A 558 -30.62 -5.46 -9.66
CA ARG A 558 -32.04 -5.87 -9.61
C ARG A 558 -32.22 -7.08 -8.70
N ILE A 559 -31.44 -8.15 -8.87
CA ILE A 559 -31.48 -9.37 -8.04
C ILE A 559 -31.24 -9.02 -6.55
N PHE A 560 -30.19 -8.27 -6.23
CA PHE A 560 -29.90 -7.87 -4.86
C PHE A 560 -30.94 -6.91 -4.25
N SER A 561 -31.66 -6.15 -5.08
CA SER A 561 -32.75 -5.27 -4.62
C SER A 561 -34.06 -6.01 -4.35
N ALA A 562 -34.27 -7.17 -4.99
CA ALA A 562 -35.47 -7.99 -4.85
C ALA A 562 -35.47 -8.83 -3.56
N ILE A 563 -34.29 -9.22 -3.07
CA ILE A 563 -34.16 -10.03 -1.84
C ILE A 563 -34.05 -9.10 -0.61
N PRO A 564 -35.04 -9.05 0.31
CA PRO A 564 -35.06 -8.05 1.39
C PRO A 564 -33.88 -8.14 2.36
N ILE A 565 -33.47 -9.37 2.70
CA ILE A 565 -32.31 -9.63 3.59
C ILE A 565 -31.04 -9.06 2.96
N VAL A 566 -30.78 -9.35 1.69
CA VAL A 566 -29.62 -8.87 0.93
C VAL A 566 -29.62 -7.35 0.83
N ARG A 567 -30.77 -6.73 0.53
CA ARG A 567 -30.94 -5.26 0.50
C ARG A 567 -30.64 -4.58 1.84
N SER A 568 -30.74 -5.28 2.96
CA SER A 568 -30.39 -4.74 4.28
C SER A 568 -28.87 -4.61 4.51
N LEU A 569 -28.06 -5.43 3.83
CA LEU A 569 -26.63 -5.60 4.13
C LEU A 569 -25.81 -4.31 3.91
N PRO A 570 -24.85 -4.00 4.81
CA PRO A 570 -24.19 -2.70 4.85
C PRO A 570 -23.10 -2.50 3.79
N PHE A 571 -22.79 -3.53 2.99
CA PHE A 571 -21.87 -3.47 1.84
C PHE A 571 -22.59 -3.31 0.48
N ILE A 572 -23.93 -3.32 0.46
CA ILE A 572 -24.74 -3.27 -0.76
C ILE A 572 -25.24 -1.83 -1.02
N PRO A 573 -25.24 -1.35 -2.28
CA PRO A 573 -25.70 0.00 -2.63
C PRO A 573 -27.19 0.19 -2.34
N ARG A 574 -27.51 0.76 -1.17
CA ARG A 574 -28.86 1.23 -0.85
C ARG A 574 -29.24 2.37 -1.79
N GLN A 575 -30.09 2.08 -2.78
CA GLN A 575 -30.78 3.11 -3.55
C GLN A 575 -31.67 3.93 -2.59
N LYS A 576 -31.17 5.08 -2.13
CA LYS A 576 -32.02 6.14 -1.61
C LYS A 576 -32.86 6.63 -2.80
N ALA A 577 -34.19 6.62 -2.64
CA ALA A 577 -35.09 7.27 -3.59
C ALA A 577 -34.65 8.74 -3.79
N LYS A 578 -35.00 9.34 -4.94
CA LYS A 578 -34.91 10.80 -5.09
C LYS A 578 -35.73 11.42 -3.95
N LYS A 579 -35.08 12.05 -2.97
CA LYS A 579 -35.77 13.11 -2.22
C LYS A 579 -36.12 14.17 -3.26
N THR A 580 -37.41 14.48 -3.40
CA THR A 580 -37.86 15.67 -4.12
C THR A 580 -37.10 16.89 -3.60
N LYS A 581 -36.80 17.85 -4.48
CA LYS A 581 -35.89 18.99 -4.19
C LYS A 581 -36.11 19.52 -2.77
N ALA A 582 -35.06 19.51 -1.94
CA ALA A 582 -35.00 20.47 -0.84
C ALA A 582 -34.95 21.87 -1.47
N PRO A 583 -35.58 22.89 -0.87
CA PRO A 583 -35.52 24.26 -1.40
C PRO A 583 -34.07 24.75 -1.42
N ILE A 584 -33.75 25.55 -2.42
CA ILE A 584 -32.43 26.19 -2.55
C ILE A 584 -32.38 27.31 -1.51
N ILE A 585 -31.66 27.09 -0.41
CA ILE A 585 -31.32 28.15 0.54
C ILE A 585 -30.12 28.89 -0.05
N GLY A 586 -30.40 29.87 -0.91
CA GLY A 586 -29.37 30.56 -1.70
C GLY A 586 -29.88 31.73 -2.53
N GLU A 587 -30.93 32.43 -2.08
CA GLU A 587 -31.52 33.57 -2.81
C GLU A 587 -32.17 34.61 -1.86
N GLN A 588 -31.57 34.85 -0.68
CA GLN A 588 -31.97 35.92 0.27
C GLN A 588 -30.76 36.51 1.02
N LEU A 589 -29.74 36.97 0.29
CA LEU A 589 -28.64 37.77 0.87
C LEU A 589 -28.17 38.95 -0.01
N GLU A 590 -28.90 39.26 -1.09
CA GLU A 590 -28.80 40.54 -1.82
C GLU A 590 -30.11 41.31 -1.61
N ASN A 591 -30.23 42.03 -0.48
CA ASN A 591 -31.11 43.20 -0.24
C ASN A 591 -31.09 43.69 1.23
N SER A 592 -29.93 43.70 1.89
CA SER A 592 -29.77 44.33 3.22
C SER A 592 -28.31 44.52 3.64
N VAL A 593 -27.61 45.47 3.01
CA VAL A 593 -26.58 46.39 3.54
C VAL A 593 -26.24 47.39 2.44
#